data_AF-A0A7D7PKU7-F1
#
_entry.id   AF-A0A7D7PKU7-F1
#
_cell.length_a   1.000
_cell.length_b   1.000
_cell.length_c   1.000
_cell.angle_alpha   90.00
_cell.angle_beta   90.00
_cell.angle_gamma   90.00
#
_symmetry.space_group_name_H-M   'P 1'
#
loop_
_entity.id
_entity.type
_entity.pdbx_description
1 polymer ?
#
loop_
_entity_poly.entity_id
_entity_poly.type
_entity_poly.pdbx_seq_one_letter_code
_entity_poly.pdbx_strand_id
1 'polypeptide(L)'
;MFESQNLTDKQIHNYAQQLAGDTPLKEVRPGIYTAKLNNGTSITLRNLSSSQEQTGARWTIDIRGNQQLAEIAHKYGRQVEIKFR
;
A
#
# COMPACT_ATOMS: atom_id res chain seq x y z
N MET A 1 17.25 8.06 -0.99
CA MET A 1 16.33 7.40 -0.03
C MET A 1 15.12 8.30 0.11
N PHE A 2 13.90 7.79 -0.01
CA PHE A 2 12.72 8.60 0.32
C PHE A 2 12.63 8.71 1.84
N GLU A 3 12.69 9.92 2.40
CA GLU A 3 12.68 10.21 3.84
C GLU A 3 11.29 9.98 4.45
N SER A 4 10.75 8.76 4.29
CA SER A 4 9.44 8.36 4.82
C SER A 4 9.32 8.52 6.35
N GLN A 5 10.47 8.61 7.03
CA GLN A 5 10.62 8.87 8.46
C GLN A 5 9.90 10.14 8.92
N ASN A 6 9.85 11.17 8.08
CA ASN A 6 9.24 12.45 8.43
C ASN A 6 7.76 12.55 8.07
N LEU A 7 7.18 11.52 7.44
CA LEU A 7 5.75 11.51 7.13
C LEU A 7 4.96 11.15 8.37
N THR A 8 3.91 11.92 8.64
CA THR A 8 2.89 11.57 9.64
C THR A 8 2.02 10.43 9.12
N ASP A 9 1.38 9.68 10.04
CA ASP A 9 0.41 8.63 9.68
C ASP A 9 -0.70 9.16 8.77
N LYS A 10 -1.15 10.40 9.01
CA LYS A 10 -2.16 11.07 8.16
C LYS A 10 -1.64 11.29 6.73
N GLN A 11 -0.38 11.67 6.56
CA GLN A 11 0.21 11.83 5.22
C GLN A 11 0.34 10.49 4.49
N ILE A 12 0.71 9.43 5.21
CA ILE A 12 0.78 8.07 4.64
C ILE A 12 -0.63 7.60 4.22
N HIS A 13 -1.64 7.85 5.07
CA HIS A 13 -3.04 7.59 4.74
C HIS A 13 -3.51 8.35 3.50
N ASN A 14 -3.21 9.66 3.44
CA ASN A 14 -3.58 10.50 2.30
C ASN A 14 -2.90 9.99 1.02
N TYR A 15 -1.65 9.58 1.09
CA TYR A 15 -0.95 9.01 -0.06
C TYR A 15 -1.57 7.69 -0.51
N ALA A 16 -1.93 6.80 0.42
CA ALA A 16 -2.67 5.58 0.09
C ALA A 16 -4.04 5.89 -0.56
N GLN A 17 -4.73 6.95 -0.10
CA GLN A 17 -5.99 7.41 -0.70
C GLN A 17 -5.78 7.98 -2.11
N GLN A 18 -4.69 8.71 -2.35
CA GLN A 18 -4.33 9.20 -3.69
C GLN A 18 -4.12 8.04 -4.67
N LEU A 19 -3.51 6.94 -4.24
CA LEU A 19 -3.36 5.73 -5.07
C LEU A 19 -4.71 5.04 -5.35
N ALA A 20 -5.67 5.13 -4.42
CA ALA A 20 -7.01 4.57 -4.58
C ALA A 20 -7.96 5.47 -5.41
N GLY A 21 -7.54 6.71 -5.70
CA GLY A 21 -8.36 7.70 -6.42
C GLY A 21 -9.66 8.00 -5.67
N ASP A 22 -10.77 8.00 -6.40
CA ASP A 22 -12.11 8.24 -5.83
C ASP A 22 -12.66 7.05 -5.03
N THR A 23 -11.98 5.89 -5.05
CA THR A 23 -12.40 4.73 -4.25
C THR A 23 -11.94 4.94 -2.81
N PRO A 24 -12.86 5.03 -1.83
CA PRO A 24 -12.46 5.29 -0.44
C PRO A 24 -11.70 4.11 0.16
N LEU A 25 -10.60 4.41 0.87
CA LEU A 25 -9.98 3.44 1.78
C LEU A 25 -10.88 3.20 2.98
N LYS A 26 -11.40 1.98 3.10
CA LYS A 26 -12.24 1.56 4.23
C LYS A 26 -11.42 0.76 5.22
N GLU A 27 -11.54 1.11 6.49
CA GLU A 27 -10.99 0.29 7.57
C GLU A 27 -11.76 -1.02 7.64
N VAL A 28 -11.07 -2.14 7.43
CA VAL A 28 -11.68 -3.47 7.51
C VAL A 28 -11.36 -4.13 8.85
N ARG A 29 -10.25 -3.75 9.47
CA ARG A 29 -9.78 -4.14 10.79
C ARG A 29 -8.87 -3.02 11.33
N PRO A 30 -8.70 -2.88 12.65
CA PRO A 30 -7.80 -1.89 13.24
C PRO A 30 -6.43 -1.88 12.55
N GLY A 31 -6.07 -0.73 11.97
CA GLY A 31 -4.79 -0.55 11.29
C GLY A 31 -4.66 -1.23 9.92
N ILE A 32 -5.77 -1.71 9.33
CA ILE A 32 -5.82 -2.25 7.97
C ILE A 32 -6.96 -1.59 7.19
N TYR A 33 -6.58 -0.88 6.13
CA TYR A 33 -7.48 -0.14 5.25
C TYR A 33 -7.37 -0.67 3.83
N THR A 34 -8.50 -0.84 3.15
CA THR A 34 -8.53 -1.43 1.81
C THR A 34 -9.42 -0.65 0.85
N ALA A 35 -9.01 -0.63 -0.42
CA ALA A 35 -9.80 -0.15 -1.54
C ALA A 35 -9.65 -1.12 -2.70
N LYS A 36 -10.79 -1.53 -3.29
CA LYS A 36 -10.83 -2.37 -4.50
C LYS A 36 -11.35 -1.51 -5.65
N LEU A 37 -10.47 -1.24 -6.60
CA LEU A 37 -10.73 -0.38 -7.75
C LEU A 37 -11.46 -1.18 -8.84
N ASN A 38 -12.19 -0.48 -9.71
CA ASN A 38 -12.97 -1.09 -10.80
C ASN A 38 -12.11 -1.89 -11.79
N ASN A 39 -10.83 -1.54 -11.92
CA ASN A 39 -9.87 -2.24 -12.78
C ASN A 39 -9.28 -3.52 -12.14
N GLY A 40 -9.81 -3.98 -11.01
CA GLY A 40 -9.33 -5.16 -10.30
C GLY A 40 -8.13 -4.90 -9.38
N THR A 41 -7.54 -3.70 -9.40
CA THR A 41 -6.46 -3.33 -8.49
C THR A 41 -6.99 -3.27 -7.06
N SER A 42 -6.24 -3.83 -6.12
CA SER A 42 -6.49 -3.69 -4.69
C SER A 42 -5.34 -2.92 -4.06
N ILE A 43 -5.69 -1.86 -3.32
CA ILE A 43 -4.79 -1.08 -2.48
C ILE A 43 -5.06 -1.46 -1.02
N THR A 44 -4.02 -1.85 -0.29
CA THR A 44 -4.11 -2.15 1.15
C THR A 44 -3.07 -1.33 1.89
N LEU A 45 -3.49 -0.49 2.83
CA LEU A 45 -2.61 0.17 3.80
C LEU A 45 -2.68 -0.59 5.12
N ARG A 46 -1.54 -1.01 5.66
CA ARG A 46 -1.46 -1.76 6.93
C ARG A 46 -0.29 -1.38 7.80
N ASN A 47 -0.52 -1.29 9.11
CA ASN A 47 0.52 -1.15 10.12
C ASN A 47 0.95 -2.49 10.75
N LEU A 48 0.31 -3.59 10.34
CA LEU A 48 0.66 -4.95 10.74
C LEU A 48 1.30 -5.66 9.54
N SER A 49 2.61 -5.88 9.61
CA SER A 49 3.34 -6.61 8.58
C SER A 49 4.28 -7.64 9.18
N SER A 50 4.26 -8.86 8.64
CA SER A 50 5.22 -9.91 9.01
C SER A 50 6.68 -9.53 8.75
N SER A 51 6.93 -8.54 7.87
CA SER A 51 8.27 -7.99 7.61
C SER A 51 8.58 -6.72 8.41
N GLN A 52 7.70 -6.29 9.31
CA GLN A 52 7.89 -5.06 10.10
C GLN A 52 9.17 -5.10 10.93
N GLU A 53 9.45 -6.20 11.63
CA GLU A 53 10.67 -6.35 12.44
C GLU A 53 11.95 -6.27 11.60
N GLN A 54 11.93 -6.82 10.38
CA GLN A 54 13.09 -6.82 9.48
C GLN A 54 13.28 -5.50 8.73
N THR A 55 12.19 -4.76 8.49
CA THR A 55 12.21 -3.57 7.63
C THR A 55 12.07 -2.26 8.39
N GLY A 56 11.70 -2.31 9.68
CA GLY A 56 11.38 -1.13 10.50
C GLY A 56 10.15 -0.36 10.01
N ALA A 57 9.34 -0.96 9.13
CA ALA A 57 8.22 -0.25 8.50
C ALA A 57 7.02 -0.14 9.44
N ARG A 58 6.61 1.08 9.79
CA ARG A 58 5.38 1.35 10.56
C ARG A 58 4.10 1.21 9.73
N TRP A 59 4.21 1.44 8.42
CA TRP A 59 3.10 1.28 7.46
C TRP A 59 3.63 0.65 6.18
N THR A 60 2.82 -0.21 5.57
CA THR A 60 3.05 -0.78 4.24
C THR A 60 1.83 -0.56 3.37
N ILE A 61 2.02 -0.10 2.14
CA ILE A 61 1.00 -0.11 1.09
C ILE A 61 1.27 -1.28 0.16
N ASP A 62 0.32 -2.20 0.03
CA ASP A 62 0.31 -3.24 -0.98
C ASP A 62 -0.56 -2.82 -2.17
N ILE A 63 -0.01 -2.98 -3.37
CA ILE A 63 -0.73 -2.81 -4.63
C ILE A 63 -0.74 -4.16 -5.33
N ARG A 64 -1.93 -4.73 -5.54
CA ARG A 64 -2.13 -6.05 -6.16
C ARG A 64 -3.15 -5.99 -7.29
N GLY A 65 -3.09 -6.95 -8.22
CA GLY A 65 -4.12 -7.11 -9.25
C GLY A 65 -4.13 -6.02 -10.33
N ASN A 66 -3.11 -5.17 -10.37
CA ASN A 66 -2.94 -4.19 -11.45
C ASN A 66 -2.35 -4.89 -12.68
N GLN A 67 -3.08 -4.84 -13.80
CA GLN A 67 -2.75 -5.57 -15.02
C GLN A 67 -1.51 -4.99 -15.74
N GLN A 68 -1.34 -3.66 -15.76
CA GLN A 68 -0.12 -3.02 -16.26
C GLN A 68 1.11 -3.42 -15.44
N LEU A 69 0.99 -3.47 -14.11
CA LEU A 69 2.05 -3.99 -13.26
C LEU A 69 2.31 -5.47 -13.54
N ALA A 70 1.29 -6.28 -13.79
CA ALA A 70 1.48 -7.70 -14.13
C ALA A 70 2.23 -7.89 -15.46
N GLU A 71 1.95 -7.05 -16.47
CA GLU A 71 2.64 -7.07 -17.76
C GLU A 71 4.13 -6.73 -17.62
N ILE A 72 4.46 -5.71 -16.81
CA ILE A 72 5.84 -5.31 -16.52
C ILE A 72 6.52 -6.33 -15.57
N ALA A 73 5.76 -6.88 -14.63
CA ALA A 73 6.26 -7.73 -13.55
C ALA A 73 6.21 -9.24 -13.84
N HIS A 74 6.01 -9.66 -15.08
CA HIS A 74 6.38 -11.02 -15.53
C HIS A 74 7.82 -11.39 -15.13
N LYS A 75 8.66 -10.40 -14.80
CA LYS A 75 10.02 -10.55 -14.28
C LYS A 75 10.17 -10.36 -12.75
N TYR A 76 9.21 -9.75 -12.02
CA TYR A 76 9.38 -9.31 -10.61
C TYR A 76 8.18 -9.46 -9.65
N GLY A 77 7.09 -10.11 -10.05
CA GLY A 77 5.98 -10.47 -9.15
C GLY A 77 4.77 -9.52 -9.18
N ARG A 78 3.56 -10.07 -9.00
CA ARG A 78 2.27 -9.38 -9.18
C ARG A 78 1.89 -8.39 -8.06
N GLN A 79 2.84 -8.01 -7.21
CA GLN A 79 2.61 -7.20 -6.02
C GLN A 79 3.73 -6.17 -5.89
N VAL A 80 3.33 -4.92 -5.64
CA VAL A 80 4.24 -3.85 -5.21
C VAL A 80 4.00 -3.59 -3.74
N GLU A 81 5.08 -3.50 -2.96
CA GLU A 81 5.05 -3.07 -1.56
C GLU A 81 5.79 -1.74 -1.40
N ILE A 82 5.12 -0.74 -0.82
CA ILE A 82 5.74 0.54 -0.45
C ILE A 82 5.82 0.58 1.07
N LYS A 83 7.03 0.59 1.61
CA LYS A 83 7.29 0.56 3.06
C LYS A 83 7.66 1.94 3.58
N PHE A 84 6.98 2.39 4.63
CA PHE A 84 7.24 3.65 5.33
C PHE A 84 7.88 3.33 6.67
N ARG A 85 9.12 3.77 6.88
CA ARG A 85 9.88 3.60 8.12
C ARG A 85 9.59 4.77 9.04
#